data_AF-A0A444ZCZ7-F1
#
_entry.id   AF-A0A444ZCZ7-F1
#
_cell.length_a   1.000
_cell.length_b   1.000
_cell.length_c   1.000
_cell.angle_alpha   90.00
_cell.angle_beta   90.00
_cell.angle_gamma   90.00
#
_symmetry.space_group_name_H-M   'P 1'
#
loop_
_entity.id
_entity.type
_entity.pdbx_description
1 polymer ?
#
loop_
_entity_poly.entity_id
_entity_poly.type
_entity_poly.pdbx_seq_one_letter_code
_entity_poly.pdbx_strand_id
1 'polypeptide(L)'
;MMHDVRLGKDHLTNWIRPNILRELESYFRDNDGFKHLLLTNVANRALLRSSSYTGGSVTFIKTKTRLSKSLDREAKLAETFKYTHTLKENKKRFAYERSAAHYEEYQQSLETATQQSQPLGGANKAGSDTSIVDPDRI
;
A
#
# COMPACT_ATOMS: atom_id res chain seq x y z
N MET A 1 -22.76 23.15 -14.45
CA MET A 1 -21.64 22.60 -15.25
C MET A 1 -21.92 21.15 -15.73
N MET A 2 -23.16 20.84 -16.15
CA MET A 2 -23.49 19.60 -16.90
C MET A 2 -23.90 19.89 -18.36
N HIS A 3 -24.05 21.16 -18.73
CA HIS A 3 -24.49 21.56 -20.07
C HIS A 3 -23.36 21.56 -21.11
N ASP A 4 -22.08 21.62 -20.69
CA ASP A 4 -20.92 21.62 -21.60
C ASP A 4 -20.56 20.25 -22.18
N VAL A 5 -21.31 19.19 -21.85
CA VAL A 5 -21.11 17.83 -22.40
C VAL A 5 -22.21 17.51 -23.41
N ARG A 6 -22.54 18.45 -24.30
CA ARG A 6 -23.64 18.31 -25.28
C ARG A 6 -23.25 18.64 -26.71
N LEU A 7 -22.20 17.99 -27.22
CA LEU A 7 -22.08 17.74 -28.66
C LEU A 7 -22.04 16.23 -28.89
N GLY A 8 -23.20 15.65 -29.19
CA GLY A 8 -23.29 14.29 -29.72
C GLY A 8 -23.97 13.24 -28.83
N LYS A 9 -25.02 13.58 -28.07
CA LYS A 9 -25.63 12.62 -27.13
C LYS A 9 -27.16 12.64 -27.06
N ASP A 10 -27.83 12.79 -28.20
CA ASP A 10 -29.30 12.76 -28.26
C ASP A 10 -29.89 11.36 -28.02
N HIS A 11 -29.04 10.33 -27.85
CA HIS A 11 -29.47 8.97 -27.56
C HIS A 11 -29.40 8.58 -26.08
N LEU A 12 -28.58 9.24 -25.23
CA LEU A 12 -28.53 8.88 -23.80
C LEU A 12 -29.60 9.57 -22.95
N THR A 13 -30.16 10.70 -23.41
CA THR A 13 -31.14 11.49 -22.66
C THR A 13 -32.57 10.96 -22.76
N ASN A 14 -32.86 9.98 -23.64
CA ASN A 14 -34.20 9.42 -23.82
C ASN A 14 -34.60 8.36 -22.78
N TRP A 15 -33.67 7.82 -22.00
CA TRP A 15 -33.98 6.76 -21.01
C TRP A 15 -34.35 7.32 -19.63
N ILE A 16 -34.05 8.58 -19.35
CA ILE A 16 -34.34 9.24 -18.08
C ILE A 16 -35.36 10.34 -18.36
N ARG A 17 -36.51 10.29 -17.67
CA ARG A 17 -37.54 11.32 -17.81
C ARG A 17 -36.96 12.71 -17.47
N PRO A 18 -37.21 13.75 -18.27
CA PRO A 18 -36.62 15.08 -18.07
C PRO A 18 -36.84 15.66 -16.65
N ASN A 19 -37.97 15.36 -16.01
CA ASN A 19 -38.22 15.81 -14.64
C ASN A 19 -37.28 15.16 -13.61
N ILE A 20 -36.99 13.86 -13.76
CA ILE A 20 -36.07 13.11 -12.89
C ILE A 20 -34.65 13.63 -13.10
N LEU A 21 -34.27 13.90 -14.34
CA LEU A 21 -32.96 14.48 -14.64
C LEU A 21 -32.77 15.83 -13.94
N ARG A 22 -33.77 16.71 -13.97
CA ARG A 22 -33.72 18.02 -13.32
C ARG A 22 -33.60 17.91 -11.79
N GLU A 23 -34.30 16.96 -11.19
CA GLU A 23 -34.24 16.70 -9.75
C GLU A 23 -32.87 16.18 -9.33
N LEU A 24 -32.32 15.22 -10.09
CA LEU A 24 -30.95 14.72 -9.90
C LEU A 24 -29.91 15.83 -10.08
N GLU A 25 -30.05 16.68 -11.10
CA GLU A 25 -29.17 17.81 -11.32
C GLU A 25 -29.19 18.81 -10.16
N SER A 26 -30.35 19.04 -9.52
CA SER A 26 -30.42 19.87 -8.31
C SER A 26 -29.79 19.19 -7.11
N TYR A 27 -30.10 17.91 -6.90
CA TYR A 27 -29.52 17.13 -5.81
C TYR A 27 -27.99 17.13 -5.89
N PHE A 28 -27.40 16.86 -7.06
CA PHE A 28 -25.93 16.85 -7.22
C PHE A 28 -25.30 18.24 -7.13
N ARG A 29 -26.04 19.30 -7.44
CA ARG A 29 -25.55 20.69 -7.35
C ARG A 29 -25.60 21.24 -5.93
N ASP A 30 -26.59 20.85 -5.14
CA ASP A 30 -26.85 21.45 -3.83
C ASP A 30 -26.39 20.55 -2.67
N ASN A 31 -26.16 19.25 -2.92
CA ASN A 31 -25.65 18.34 -1.91
C ASN A 31 -24.12 18.46 -1.74
N ASP A 32 -23.71 19.10 -0.64
CA ASP A 32 -22.29 19.29 -0.31
C ASP A 32 -21.54 17.97 -0.06
N GLY A 33 -22.20 16.93 0.45
CA GLY A 33 -21.61 15.59 0.59
C GLY A 33 -21.22 15.01 -0.77
N PHE A 34 -22.05 15.24 -1.80
CA PHE A 34 -21.74 14.81 -3.15
C PHE A 34 -20.62 15.63 -3.79
N LYS A 35 -20.58 16.96 -3.56
CA LYS A 35 -19.47 17.82 -4.02
C LYS A 35 -18.15 17.36 -3.41
N HIS A 36 -18.14 17.07 -2.11
CA HIS A 36 -16.96 16.57 -1.43
C HIS A 36 -16.50 15.24 -2.03
N LEU A 37 -17.42 14.28 -2.21
CA LEU A 37 -17.10 13.00 -2.86
C LEU A 37 -16.58 13.17 -4.29
N LEU A 38 -17.16 14.08 -5.08
CA LEU A 38 -16.69 14.37 -6.43
C LEU A 38 -15.27 14.96 -6.41
N LEU A 39 -15.00 15.92 -5.54
CA LEU A 39 -13.67 16.52 -5.37
C LEU A 39 -12.65 15.47 -4.90
N THR A 40 -13.01 14.64 -3.93
CA THR A 40 -12.19 13.50 -3.48
C THR A 40 -11.94 12.53 -4.61
N ASN A 41 -12.94 12.18 -5.42
CA ASN A 41 -12.78 11.27 -6.56
C ASN A 41 -11.97 11.89 -7.71
N VAL A 42 -12.11 13.20 -7.96
CA VAL A 42 -11.29 13.93 -8.93
C VAL A 42 -9.84 14.00 -8.46
N ALA A 43 -9.61 14.31 -7.18
CA ALA A 43 -8.29 14.28 -6.56
C ALA A 43 -7.70 12.87 -6.58
N ASN A 44 -8.47 11.84 -6.21
CA ASN A 44 -8.06 10.44 -6.27
C ASN A 44 -7.79 9.97 -7.70
N ARG A 45 -8.54 10.46 -8.68
CA ARG A 45 -8.30 10.16 -10.09
C ARG A 45 -7.07 10.91 -10.62
N ALA A 46 -6.82 12.13 -10.16
CA ALA A 46 -5.58 12.85 -10.45
C ALA A 46 -4.37 12.17 -9.79
N LEU A 47 -4.53 11.69 -8.54
CA LEU A 47 -3.57 10.85 -7.83
C LEU A 47 -3.38 9.51 -8.53
N LEU A 48 -4.43 8.91 -9.09
CA LEU A 48 -4.34 7.66 -9.84
C LEU A 48 -3.71 7.87 -11.22
N ARG A 49 -3.92 9.04 -11.84
CA ARG A 49 -3.30 9.42 -13.12
C ARG A 49 -1.82 9.82 -12.93
N SER A 50 -1.45 10.38 -11.77
CA SER A 50 -0.04 10.59 -11.39
C SER A 50 0.60 9.32 -10.83
N SER A 51 -0.19 8.40 -10.25
CA SER A 51 0.19 7.03 -9.98
C SER A 51 -0.16 6.15 -11.19
N SER A 52 0.43 6.47 -12.34
CA SER A 52 0.42 5.62 -13.54
C SER A 52 1.22 4.33 -13.33
N TYR A 53 0.97 3.63 -12.22
CA TYR A 53 1.64 2.41 -11.81
C TYR A 53 0.62 1.30 -11.53
N THR A 54 -0.49 1.26 -12.26
CA THR A 54 -1.33 0.05 -12.36
C THR A 54 -0.57 -1.10 -13.05
N GLY A 55 0.46 -0.79 -13.84
CA GLY A 55 1.42 -1.79 -14.34
C GLY A 55 2.34 -2.34 -13.26
N GLY A 56 2.50 -1.64 -12.15
CA GLY A 56 3.41 -1.99 -11.08
C GLY A 56 3.08 -3.24 -10.32
N SER A 57 1.82 -3.40 -9.91
CA SER A 57 1.38 -4.56 -9.13
C SER A 57 1.45 -5.84 -9.96
N VAL A 58 1.00 -5.82 -11.22
CA VAL A 58 1.12 -6.96 -12.15
C VAL A 58 2.59 -7.29 -12.43
N THR A 59 3.42 -6.27 -12.63
CA THR A 59 4.88 -6.44 -12.83
C THR A 59 5.55 -6.96 -11.56
N PHE A 60 5.11 -6.53 -10.38
CA PHE A 60 5.62 -6.95 -9.08
C PHE A 60 5.31 -8.42 -8.81
N ILE A 61 4.05 -8.85 -8.95
CA ILE A 61 3.65 -10.26 -8.78
C ILE A 61 4.38 -11.16 -9.78
N LYS A 62 4.49 -10.76 -11.05
CA LYS A 62 5.25 -11.49 -12.07
C LYS A 62 6.73 -11.59 -11.71
N THR A 63 7.31 -10.56 -11.12
CA THR A 63 8.73 -10.56 -10.74
C THR A 63 8.97 -11.40 -9.49
N LYS A 64 8.11 -11.26 -8.46
CA LYS A 64 8.14 -12.06 -7.24
C LYS A 64 8.05 -13.55 -7.56
N THR A 65 7.10 -13.96 -8.41
CA THR A 65 6.94 -15.37 -8.82
C THR A 65 8.16 -15.93 -9.57
N ARG A 66 8.77 -15.16 -10.47
CA ARG A 66 10.00 -15.57 -11.16
C ARG A 66 11.18 -15.70 -10.19
N LEU A 67 11.32 -14.76 -9.27
CA LEU A 67 12.38 -14.78 -8.26
C LEU A 67 12.20 -15.96 -7.30
N SER A 68 10.97 -16.23 -6.86
CA SER A 68 10.68 -17.39 -6.02
C SER A 68 11.02 -18.72 -6.68
N LYS A 69 10.72 -18.86 -7.97
CA LYS A 69 11.13 -20.04 -8.74
C LYS A 69 12.64 -20.19 -8.85
N SER A 70 13.39 -19.10 -8.93
CA SER A 70 14.86 -19.16 -8.98
C SER A 70 15.54 -19.42 -7.62
N LEU A 71 14.82 -19.19 -6.52
CA LEU A 71 15.31 -19.39 -5.16
C LEU A 71 14.78 -20.68 -4.52
N ASP A 72 13.89 -21.40 -5.20
CA ASP A 72 13.12 -22.55 -4.68
C ASP A 72 12.43 -22.25 -3.33
N ARG A 73 12.10 -20.98 -3.08
CA ARG A 73 11.37 -20.50 -1.89
C ARG A 73 10.61 -19.21 -2.17
N GLU A 74 9.66 -18.86 -1.29
CA GLU A 74 8.98 -17.59 -1.41
C GLU A 74 9.97 -16.41 -1.24
N ALA A 75 9.90 -15.46 -2.18
CA ALA A 75 10.78 -14.31 -2.22
C ALA A 75 10.24 -13.22 -1.28
N LYS A 76 11.12 -12.66 -0.46
CA LYS A 76 10.76 -11.54 0.42
C LYS A 76 10.57 -10.26 -0.38
N LEU A 77 9.82 -9.30 0.19
CA LEU A 77 9.58 -7.99 -0.43
C LEU A 77 10.91 -7.28 -0.74
N ALA A 78 11.84 -7.28 0.21
CA ALA A 78 13.17 -6.68 0.08
C ALA A 78 14.02 -7.32 -1.06
N GLU A 79 13.93 -8.64 -1.20
CA GLU A 79 14.64 -9.39 -2.25
C GLU A 79 14.08 -9.04 -3.64
N THR A 80 12.75 -8.94 -3.75
CA THR A 80 12.07 -8.56 -4.99
C THR A 80 12.42 -7.12 -5.39
N PHE A 81 12.44 -6.20 -4.43
CA PHE A 81 12.85 -4.81 -4.66
C PHE A 81 14.31 -4.71 -5.12
N LYS A 82 15.25 -5.41 -4.47
CA LYS A 82 16.64 -5.48 -4.93
C LYS A 82 16.73 -6.04 -6.33
N TYR A 83 16.05 -7.14 -6.62
CA TYR A 83 16.07 -7.75 -7.95
C TYR A 83 15.58 -6.80 -9.06
N THR A 84 14.53 -6.01 -8.83
CA THR A 84 14.00 -5.07 -9.82
C THR A 84 14.85 -3.81 -9.99
N HIS A 85 15.51 -3.34 -8.93
CA HIS A 85 16.20 -2.07 -8.93
C HIS A 85 17.72 -2.16 -9.06
N THR A 86 18.29 -3.36 -9.19
CA THR A 86 19.74 -3.55 -9.37
C THR A 86 20.11 -3.63 -10.85
N LEU A 87 21.24 -3.02 -11.24
CA LEU A 87 21.72 -3.02 -12.63
C LEU A 87 21.89 -4.44 -13.17
N LYS A 88 21.35 -4.67 -14.37
CA LYS A 88 21.34 -5.98 -15.05
C LYS A 88 22.73 -6.56 -15.28
N GLU A 89 23.72 -5.70 -15.52
CA GLU A 89 25.10 -6.08 -15.82
C GLU A 89 25.86 -6.58 -14.58
N ASN A 90 25.72 -5.88 -13.45
CA ASN A 90 26.59 -6.12 -12.29
C ASN A 90 25.87 -6.74 -11.09
N LYS A 91 24.53 -6.72 -11.03
CA LYS A 91 23.69 -7.22 -9.91
C LYS A 91 24.17 -6.87 -8.49
N LYS A 92 25.04 -5.87 -8.35
CA LYS A 92 25.67 -5.43 -7.10
C LYS A 92 25.28 -4.02 -6.68
N ARG A 93 24.85 -3.18 -7.62
CA ARG A 93 24.52 -1.77 -7.39
C ARG A 93 23.14 -1.43 -7.93
N PHE A 94 22.40 -0.62 -7.17
CA PHE A 94 21.13 -0.06 -7.61
C PHE A 94 21.33 0.79 -8.89
N ALA A 95 20.38 0.68 -9.81
CA ALA A 95 20.36 1.43 -11.05
C ALA A 95 20.12 2.93 -10.82
N TYR A 96 19.38 3.26 -9.77
CA TYR A 96 19.02 4.63 -9.42
C TYR A 96 19.36 4.91 -7.96
N GLU A 97 19.90 6.09 -7.69
CA GLU A 97 20.23 6.57 -6.35
C GLU A 97 18.99 6.59 -5.44
N ARG A 98 17.84 7.01 -5.99
CA ARG A 98 16.56 7.00 -5.26
C ARG A 98 16.16 5.61 -4.76
N SER A 99 16.47 4.55 -5.51
CA SER A 99 16.20 3.18 -5.07
C SER A 99 17.11 2.76 -3.92
N ALA A 100 18.36 3.22 -3.90
CA ALA A 100 19.27 2.99 -2.78
C ALA A 100 18.77 3.70 -1.53
N ALA A 101 18.45 5.01 -1.62
CA ALA A 101 17.92 5.78 -0.49
C ALA A 101 16.65 5.16 0.11
N HIS A 102 15.69 4.75 -0.73
CA HIS A 102 14.46 4.08 -0.26
C HIS A 102 14.74 2.74 0.42
N TYR A 103 15.73 1.99 -0.06
CA TYR A 103 16.09 0.71 0.54
C TYR A 103 16.71 0.90 1.93
N GLU A 104 17.58 1.90 2.10
CA GLU A 104 18.18 2.25 3.39
C GLU A 104 17.12 2.69 4.41
N GLU A 105 16.19 3.56 4.01
CA GLU A 105 15.07 3.99 4.86
C GLU A 105 14.20 2.80 5.31
N TYR A 106 13.92 1.87 4.39
CA TYR A 106 13.19 0.64 4.71
C TYR A 106 13.95 -0.26 5.70
N GLN A 107 15.28 -0.38 5.59
CA GLN A 107 16.09 -1.13 6.56
C GLN A 107 16.04 -0.48 7.95
N GLN A 108 16.20 0.84 8.02
CA GLN A 108 16.15 1.59 9.29
C GLN A 108 14.78 1.44 9.97
N SER A 109 13.69 1.52 9.20
CA SER A 109 12.34 1.30 9.70
C SER A 109 12.14 -0.12 10.25
N LEU A 110 12.67 -1.14 9.55
CA LEU A 110 12.65 -2.54 10.02
C LEU A 110 13.42 -2.73 11.32
N GLU A 111 14.60 -2.14 11.44
CA GLU A 111 15.41 -2.21 12.67
C GLU A 111 14.69 -1.53 13.84
N THR A 112 14.13 -0.36 13.61
CA THR A 112 13.38 0.39 14.62
C THR A 112 12.16 -0.41 15.10
N ALA A 113 11.39 -0.99 14.17
CA ALA A 113 10.25 -1.83 14.52
C ALA A 113 10.68 -3.10 15.28
N THR A 114 11.83 -3.69 14.93
CA THR A 114 12.38 -4.85 15.63
C THR A 114 12.76 -4.49 17.07
N GLN A 115 13.45 -3.37 17.28
CA GLN A 115 13.81 -2.90 18.62
C GLN A 115 12.59 -2.59 19.48
N GLN A 116 11.56 -1.96 18.91
CA GLN A 116 10.30 -1.70 19.62
C GLN A 116 9.53 -2.97 19.98
N SER A 117 9.69 -4.04 19.19
CA SER A 117 9.04 -5.33 19.46
C SER A 117 9.75 -6.17 20.51
N GLN A 118 10.99 -5.83 20.90
CA GLN A 118 11.69 -6.52 21.98
C GLN A 118 11.14 -6.02 23.34
N PRO A 119 10.85 -6.92 24.29
CA PRO A 119 10.47 -6.50 25.64
C PRO A 119 11.62 -5.70 26.25
N LEU A 120 11.30 -4.61 26.94
CA LEU A 120 12.24 -3.84 27.76
C LEU A 120 12.82 -4.75 28.85
N GLY A 121 13.89 -5.46 28.53
CA GLY A 121 14.58 -6.36 29.44
C GLY A 121 15.34 -5.57 30.49
N GLY A 122 14.80 -5.54 31.71
CA GLY A 122 15.57 -5.09 32.88
C GLY A 122 14.72 -4.58 34.06
N ALA A 123 14.11 -5.49 34.80
CA ALA A 123 13.89 -5.29 36.24
C ALA A 123 14.49 -6.52 36.96
N ASN A 124 15.81 -6.50 37.15
CA ASN A 124 16.51 -7.48 37.96
C ASN A 124 16.56 -6.95 39.40
N LYS A 125 15.94 -7.66 40.36
CA LYS A 125 16.46 -7.98 41.72
C LYS A 125 15.32 -8.19 42.72
N ALA A 126 15.08 -9.45 43.11
CA ALA A 126 15.22 -9.95 44.49
C ALA A 126 14.51 -11.31 44.64
N GLY A 127 15.27 -12.34 45.04
CA GLY A 127 14.80 -13.52 45.77
C GLY A 127 13.82 -14.46 45.06
N SER A 128 14.31 -15.31 44.14
CA SER A 128 13.67 -16.62 43.93
C SER A 128 14.25 -17.57 44.96
N ASP A 129 13.61 -17.62 46.13
CA ASP A 129 13.85 -18.65 47.12
C ASP A 129 13.41 -20.00 46.53
N THR A 130 14.39 -20.82 46.16
CA THR A 130 14.21 -22.23 45.87
C THR A 130 13.76 -22.96 47.14
N SER A 131 12.45 -23.10 47.31
CA SER A 131 11.85 -24.11 48.18
C SER A 131 11.85 -25.45 47.45
N ILE A 132 12.87 -26.26 47.71
CA ILE A 132 12.86 -27.69 47.42
C ILE A 132 11.98 -28.32 48.52
N VAL A 133 10.74 -28.67 48.18
CA VAL A 133 9.93 -29.57 49.01
C VAL A 133 10.38 -30.99 48.70
N ASP A 134 11.02 -31.62 49.69
CA ASP A 134 11.40 -33.03 49.71
C ASP A 134 10.13 -33.90 49.87
N PRO A 135 9.83 -34.82 48.92
CA PRO A 135 8.61 -35.61 48.95
C PRO A 135 8.79 -37.01 49.58
N ASP A 136 9.78 -37.25 50.45
CA ASP A 136 9.88 -38.52 51.18
C ASP A 136 10.14 -38.34 52.69
N ARG A 137 9.05 -38.22 53.46
CA ARG A 137 9.02 -38.58 54.88
C ARG A 137 7.83 -39.48 55.16
N ILE A 138 8.10 -40.78 55.20
CA ILE A 138 7.30 -41.81 55.89
C ILE A 138 7.50 -41.64 57.40
#